data_AF-A0A496WG78-F1
#
_entry.id   AF-A0A496WG78-F1
#
_cell.length_a   1.000
_cell.length_b   1.000
_cell.length_c   1.000
_cell.angle_alpha   90.00
_cell.angle_beta   90.00
_cell.angle_gamma   90.00
#
_symmetry.space_group_name_H-M   'P 1'
#
loop_
_entity.id
_entity.type
_entity.pdbx_description
1 polymer ?
#
loop_
_entity_poly.entity_id
_entity_poly.type
_entity_poly.pdbx_seq_one_letter_code
_entity_poly.pdbx_strand_id
1 'polypeptide(L)'
;MSRQYLLAWMAAVLLLLSACSESDEASKVSETQKYYLLESLNLVEQAGRALQASDLTEASIRQALETMDRGLKLAFQVETGFLDNLDVRLGKNYQRYFVKGVENYRLGIEAADRAQQQQGLEQLGQWAEFWSAEQSAIKAKLQSQ
;
A
#
# COMPACT_ATOMS: atom_id res chain seq x y z
N MET A 1 37.73 -36.87 36.63
CA MET A 1 37.04 -35.57 36.50
C MET A 1 37.12 -35.14 35.05
N SER A 2 36.11 -35.54 34.27
CA SER A 2 36.14 -35.59 32.81
C SER A 2 35.64 -34.29 32.19
N ARG A 3 36.40 -33.79 31.21
CA ARG A 3 36.09 -32.65 30.32
C ARG A 3 34.77 -32.78 29.52
N GLN A 4 34.03 -33.87 29.71
CA GLN A 4 32.79 -34.18 28.99
C GLN A 4 31.56 -33.44 29.55
N TYR A 5 31.56 -33.04 30.83
CA TYR A 5 30.42 -32.34 31.42
C TYR A 5 30.38 -30.83 31.11
N LEU A 6 31.54 -30.22 30.78
CA LEU A 6 31.62 -28.79 30.42
C LEU A 6 31.04 -28.49 29.04
N LEU A 7 31.10 -29.45 28.11
CA LEU A 7 30.55 -29.29 26.75
C LEU A 7 29.03 -29.50 26.70
N ALA A 8 28.49 -30.35 27.58
CA ALA A 8 27.04 -30.60 27.65
C ALA A 8 26.26 -29.36 28.16
N TRP A 9 26.84 -28.57 29.07
CA TRP A 9 26.21 -27.36 29.57
C TRP A 9 26.23 -26.20 28.57
N MET A 10 27.26 -26.08 27.73
CA MET A 10 27.29 -25.04 26.68
C MET A 10 26.31 -25.32 25.53
N ALA A 11 26.03 -26.58 25.21
CA ALA A 11 25.03 -26.93 24.19
C ALA A 11 23.59 -26.62 24.63
N ALA A 12 23.29 -26.74 25.93
CA ALA A 12 21.96 -26.44 26.47
C ALA A 12 21.64 -24.94 26.51
N VAL A 13 22.64 -24.08 26.70
CA VAL A 13 22.45 -22.61 26.70
C VAL A 13 22.29 -22.07 25.28
N LEU A 14 22.97 -22.67 24.29
CA LEU A 14 22.82 -22.28 22.87
C LEU A 14 21.45 -22.66 22.28
N LEU A 15 20.80 -23.72 22.78
CA LEU A 15 19.45 -24.11 22.37
C LEU A 15 18.33 -23.28 23.02
N LEU A 16 18.61 -22.58 24.12
CA LEU A 16 17.67 -21.67 24.77
C LEU A 16 17.72 -20.24 24.20
N LEU A 17 18.77 -19.89 23.46
CA LEU A 17 18.94 -18.56 22.85
C LEU A 17 18.28 -18.43 21.47
N SER A 18 17.90 -19.54 20.82
CA SER A 18 17.19 -19.51 19.53
C SER A 18 15.66 -19.47 19.65
N ALA A 19 15.10 -19.55 20.87
CA ALA A 19 13.65 -19.58 21.10
C ALA A 19 13.04 -18.23 21.54
N CYS A 20 13.83 -17.14 21.57
CA CYS A 20 13.38 -15.81 22.01
C CYS A 20 13.77 -14.70 21.03
N SER A 21 13.53 -14.90 19.73
CA SER A 21 13.69 -13.81 18.74
C SER A 21 12.53 -13.72 17.73
N GLU A 22 11.44 -14.45 17.93
CA GLU A 22 10.34 -14.49 16.96
C GLU A 22 9.20 -13.49 17.25
N SER A 23 9.30 -12.70 18.32
CA SER A 23 8.22 -11.78 18.74
C SER A 23 8.42 -10.32 18.37
N ASP A 24 9.58 -9.90 17.85
CA ASP A 24 9.87 -8.48 17.55
C ASP A 24 9.83 -8.12 16.05
N GLU A 25 9.90 -9.10 15.15
CA GLU A 25 9.79 -8.87 13.70
C GLU A 25 8.33 -8.84 13.21
N ALA A 26 7.41 -9.51 13.92
CA ALA A 26 6.00 -9.60 13.54
C ALA A 26 5.21 -8.28 13.75
N SER A 27 5.74 -7.32 14.51
CA SER A 27 5.05 -6.06 14.85
C SER A 27 5.34 -4.91 13.88
N LYS A 28 6.44 -4.95 13.10
CA LYS A 28 6.83 -3.85 12.19
C LYS A 28 6.07 -3.85 10.85
N VAL A 29 5.43 -4.96 10.50
CA VAL A 29 4.70 -5.11 9.21
C VAL A 29 3.27 -4.57 9.28
N SER A 30 2.75 -4.19 10.45
CA SER A 30 1.41 -3.58 10.57
C SER A 30 1.42 -2.07 10.27
N GLU A 31 2.20 -1.26 11.00
CA GLU A 31 2.20 0.21 10.83
C GLU A 31 2.76 0.69 9.48
N THR A 32 3.79 -0.01 8.99
CA THR A 32 4.38 0.31 7.67
C THR A 32 3.37 0.10 6.54
N GLN A 33 2.61 -1.00 6.59
CA GLN A 33 1.58 -1.31 5.60
C GLN A 33 0.38 -0.34 5.68
N LYS A 34 -0.01 0.05 6.91
CA LYS A 34 -1.00 1.13 7.11
C LYS A 34 -0.55 2.42 6.46
N TYR A 35 0.71 2.82 6.67
CA TYR A 35 1.31 4.01 6.06
C TYR A 35 1.28 3.91 4.53
N TYR A 36 1.76 2.81 3.94
CA TYR A 36 1.78 2.63 2.49
C TYR A 36 0.39 2.74 1.87
N LEU A 37 -0.62 2.11 2.49
CA LEU A 37 -2.00 2.18 2.02
C LEU A 37 -2.57 3.59 2.13
N LEU A 38 -2.50 4.21 3.31
CA LEU A 38 -3.18 5.49 3.51
C LEU A 38 -2.49 6.63 2.77
N GLU A 39 -1.16 6.63 2.72
CA GLU A 39 -0.41 7.66 2.03
C GLU A 39 -0.49 7.51 0.50
N SER A 40 -0.56 6.29 -0.04
CA SER A 40 -0.82 6.10 -1.47
C SER A 40 -2.16 6.72 -1.89
N LEU A 41 -3.22 6.47 -1.13
CA LEU A 41 -4.55 7.01 -1.38
C LEU A 41 -4.54 8.55 -1.31
N ASN A 42 -3.90 9.09 -0.28
CA ASN A 42 -3.78 10.54 -0.06
C ASN A 42 -3.04 11.24 -1.21
N LEU A 43 -1.87 10.72 -1.61
CA LEU A 43 -1.06 11.30 -2.69
C LEU A 43 -1.79 11.23 -4.04
N VAL A 44 -2.43 10.10 -4.34
CA VAL A 44 -3.20 9.95 -5.59
C VAL A 44 -4.40 10.87 -5.62
N GLU A 45 -5.12 11.03 -4.50
CA GLU A 45 -6.24 11.96 -4.41
C GLU A 45 -5.78 13.41 -4.62
N GLN A 46 -4.69 13.82 -3.97
CA GLN A 46 -4.12 15.15 -4.14
C GLN A 46 -3.71 15.42 -5.60
N ALA A 47 -3.04 14.45 -6.23
CA ALA A 47 -2.66 14.54 -7.63
C ALA A 47 -3.88 14.64 -8.56
N GLY A 48 -4.89 13.80 -8.35
CA GLY A 48 -6.13 13.81 -9.13
C GLY A 48 -6.87 15.13 -9.01
N ARG A 49 -6.97 15.71 -7.80
CA ARG A 49 -7.57 17.03 -7.59
C ARG A 49 -6.77 18.14 -8.28
N ALA A 50 -5.44 18.08 -8.20
CA ALA A 50 -4.58 19.05 -8.87
C ALA A 50 -4.78 19.01 -10.40
N LEU A 51 -4.96 17.83 -10.99
CA LEU A 51 -5.23 17.64 -12.42
C LEU A 51 -6.65 18.05 -12.86
N GLN A 52 -7.52 18.43 -11.94
CA GLN A 52 -8.86 18.95 -12.23
C GLN A 52 -8.95 20.48 -12.11
N ALA A 53 -7.83 21.16 -11.79
CA ALA A 53 -7.81 22.61 -11.69
C ALA A 53 -8.15 23.28 -13.04
N SER A 54 -8.78 24.45 -12.99
CA SER A 54 -9.20 25.20 -14.18
C SER A 54 -8.04 25.81 -14.98
N ASP A 55 -6.90 26.02 -14.34
CA ASP A 55 -5.72 26.74 -14.84
C ASP A 55 -4.46 25.86 -14.81
N LEU A 56 -4.55 24.70 -15.47
CA LEU A 56 -3.41 23.78 -15.57
C LEU A 56 -2.28 24.37 -16.42
N THR A 57 -1.12 24.52 -15.80
CA THR A 57 0.16 24.76 -16.47
C THR A 57 0.89 23.44 -16.69
N GLU A 58 1.83 23.40 -17.64
CA GLU A 58 2.67 22.20 -17.84
C GLU A 58 3.43 21.83 -16.55
N ALA A 59 3.91 22.83 -15.81
CA ALA A 59 4.61 22.62 -14.54
C ALA A 59 3.69 22.00 -13.47
N SER A 60 2.44 22.49 -13.35
CA SER A 60 1.47 21.94 -12.38
C SER A 60 1.02 20.53 -12.77
N ILE A 61 0.86 20.24 -14.07
CA ILE A 61 0.59 18.88 -14.55
C ILE A 61 1.74 17.95 -14.15
N ARG A 62 2.99 18.35 -14.44
CA ARG A 62 4.17 17.54 -14.10
C ARG A 62 4.26 17.25 -12.61
N GLN A 63 4.07 18.27 -11.77
CA GLN A 63 4.09 18.11 -10.31
C GLN A 63 2.97 17.17 -9.82
N ALA A 64 1.78 17.26 -10.41
CA ALA A 64 0.68 16.36 -10.08
C ALA A 64 1.02 14.91 -10.48
N LEU A 65 1.59 14.68 -11.67
CA LEU A 65 2.02 13.36 -12.12
C LEU A 65 3.13 12.79 -11.23
N GLU A 66 4.12 13.58 -10.83
CA GLU A 66 5.16 13.16 -9.88
C GLU A 66 4.57 12.78 -8.51
N THR A 67 3.53 13.49 -8.08
CA THR A 67 2.81 13.17 -6.84
C THR A 67 2.03 11.87 -6.98
N MET A 68 1.39 11.65 -8.13
CA MET A 68 0.70 10.41 -8.47
C MET A 68 1.68 9.23 -8.51
N ASP A 69 2.86 9.40 -9.12
CA ASP A 69 3.90 8.38 -9.21
C ASP A 69 4.44 7.98 -7.82
N ARG A 70 4.60 8.95 -6.91
CA ARG A 70 4.94 8.66 -5.51
C ARG A 70 3.85 7.85 -4.81
N GLY A 71 2.58 8.22 -5.01
CA GLY A 71 1.44 7.46 -4.49
C GLY A 71 1.40 6.04 -5.03
N LEU A 72 1.58 5.86 -6.34
CA LEU A 72 1.61 4.55 -7.00
C LEU A 72 2.78 3.69 -6.52
N LYS A 73 3.96 4.30 -6.29
CA LYS A 73 5.11 3.59 -5.73
C LYS A 73 4.80 3.03 -4.34
N LEU A 74 4.16 3.80 -3.46
CA LEU A 74 3.69 3.29 -2.17
C LEU A 74 2.62 2.22 -2.35
N ALA A 75 1.71 2.40 -3.31
CA ALA A 75 0.66 1.43 -3.59
C ALA A 75 1.20 0.04 -3.94
N PHE A 76 2.33 -0.03 -4.67
CA PHE A 76 3.01 -1.29 -4.97
C PHE A 76 3.74 -1.92 -3.78
N GLN A 77 3.97 -1.19 -2.69
CA GLN A 77 4.53 -1.75 -1.46
C GLN A 77 3.44 -2.37 -0.56
N VAL A 78 2.16 -2.15 -0.87
CA VAL A 78 1.05 -2.67 -0.08
C VAL A 78 0.88 -4.16 -0.34
N GLU A 79 1.00 -4.96 0.71
CA GLU A 79 0.89 -6.41 0.64
C GLU A 79 -0.57 -6.86 0.51
N THR A 80 -0.83 -7.80 -0.40
CA THR A 80 -2.18 -8.36 -0.59
C THR A 80 -2.70 -9.02 0.69
N GLY A 81 -1.86 -9.75 1.44
CA GLY A 81 -2.26 -10.38 2.68
C GLY A 81 -2.68 -9.38 3.78
N PHE A 82 -2.03 -8.22 3.84
CA PHE A 82 -2.43 -7.13 4.71
C PHE A 82 -3.83 -6.61 4.34
N LEU A 83 -4.09 -6.40 3.05
CA LEU A 83 -5.40 -5.93 2.58
C LEU A 83 -6.51 -6.94 2.85
N ASP A 84 -6.25 -8.22 2.60
CA ASP A 84 -7.24 -9.30 2.80
C ASP A 84 -7.62 -9.47 4.28
N ASN A 85 -6.69 -9.19 5.21
CA ASN A 85 -6.98 -9.16 6.64
C ASN A 85 -7.93 -8.02 7.05
N LEU A 86 -7.95 -6.91 6.30
CA LEU A 86 -8.86 -5.80 6.54
C LEU A 86 -10.24 -6.07 5.92
N ASP A 87 -10.27 -6.48 4.67
CA ASP A 87 -11.49 -6.96 3.99
C ASP A 87 -11.07 -7.87 2.82
N VAL A 88 -11.67 -9.06 2.73
CA VAL A 88 -11.33 -10.09 1.73
C VAL A 88 -11.53 -9.65 0.27
N ARG A 89 -12.28 -8.57 0.02
CA ARG A 89 -12.48 -7.96 -1.29
C ARG A 89 -11.49 -6.82 -1.53
N LEU A 90 -10.88 -6.24 -0.49
CA LEU A 90 -10.04 -5.05 -0.59
C LEU A 90 -8.82 -5.32 -1.47
N GLY A 91 -8.09 -6.42 -1.29
CA GLY A 91 -6.90 -6.72 -2.09
C GLY A 91 -7.19 -6.72 -3.60
N LYS A 92 -8.28 -7.38 -4.01
CA LYS A 92 -8.68 -7.45 -5.43
C LYS A 92 -9.18 -6.10 -5.97
N ASN A 93 -10.00 -5.38 -5.20
CA ASN A 93 -10.51 -4.06 -5.63
C ASN A 93 -9.38 -3.03 -5.70
N TYR A 94 -8.47 -3.04 -4.73
CA TYR A 94 -7.31 -2.16 -4.70
C TYR A 94 -6.41 -2.36 -5.91
N GLN A 95 -6.05 -3.61 -6.26
CA GLN A 95 -5.23 -3.85 -7.44
C GLN A 95 -5.97 -3.54 -8.75
N ARG A 96 -7.19 -4.04 -8.90
CA ARG A 96 -7.93 -3.96 -10.16
C ARG A 96 -8.41 -2.55 -10.49
N TYR A 97 -8.80 -1.77 -9.49
CA TYR A 97 -9.49 -0.50 -9.68
C TYR A 97 -8.63 0.68 -9.25
N PHE A 98 -8.02 0.62 -8.08
CA PHE A 98 -7.14 1.71 -7.65
C PHE A 98 -5.82 1.69 -8.42
N VAL A 99 -4.98 0.67 -8.25
CA VAL A 99 -3.63 0.63 -8.85
C VAL A 99 -3.69 0.72 -10.37
N LYS A 100 -4.51 -0.13 -11.02
CA LYS A 100 -4.67 -0.07 -12.49
C LYS A 100 -5.36 1.19 -12.99
N GLY A 101 -6.30 1.75 -12.24
CA GLY A 101 -6.94 3.01 -12.61
C GLY A 101 -5.96 4.18 -12.60
N VAL A 102 -5.13 4.29 -11.56
CA VAL A 102 -4.06 5.30 -11.46
C VAL A 102 -3.04 5.12 -12.59
N GLU A 103 -2.57 3.89 -12.83
CA GLU A 103 -1.59 3.60 -13.89
C GLU A 103 -2.11 4.02 -15.27
N ASN A 104 -3.33 3.61 -15.62
CA ASN A 104 -3.94 3.97 -16.90
C ASN A 104 -4.17 5.47 -17.04
N TYR A 105 -4.66 6.12 -15.98
CA TYR A 105 -4.91 7.56 -16.02
C TYR A 105 -3.60 8.34 -16.21
N ARG A 106 -2.56 8.01 -15.42
CA ARG A 106 -1.24 8.63 -15.51
C ARG A 106 -0.58 8.43 -16.86
N LEU A 107 -0.55 7.20 -17.38
CA LEU A 107 0.01 6.89 -18.70
C LEU A 107 -0.78 7.57 -19.83
N GLY A 108 -2.10 7.61 -19.72
CA GLY A 108 -2.93 8.29 -20.69
C GLY A 108 -2.67 9.81 -20.74
N ILE A 109 -2.37 10.45 -19.61
CA ILE A 109 -1.97 11.86 -19.60
C ILE A 109 -0.62 12.04 -20.31
N GLU A 110 0.38 11.24 -19.95
CA GLU A 110 1.73 11.33 -20.54
C GLU A 110 1.72 11.09 -22.06
N ALA A 111 0.91 10.14 -22.53
CA ALA A 111 0.77 9.80 -23.94
C ALA A 111 -0.24 10.70 -24.69
N ALA A 112 -0.91 11.64 -24.01
CA ALA A 112 -2.07 12.37 -24.53
C ALA A 112 -3.18 11.44 -25.10
N ASP A 113 -3.29 10.22 -24.58
CA ASP A 113 -4.30 9.22 -24.97
C ASP A 113 -5.56 9.36 -24.12
N ARG A 114 -6.61 9.96 -24.72
CA ARG A 114 -7.89 10.16 -24.05
C ARG A 114 -8.64 8.86 -23.74
N ALA A 115 -8.49 7.82 -24.56
CA ALA A 115 -9.18 6.56 -24.33
C ALA A 115 -8.57 5.87 -23.10
N GLN A 116 -7.24 5.88 -22.98
CA GLN A 116 -6.56 5.34 -21.81
C GLN A 116 -6.85 6.15 -20.54
N GLN A 117 -6.89 7.49 -20.63
CA GLN A 117 -7.32 8.35 -19.52
C GLN A 117 -8.73 7.99 -19.04
N GLN A 118 -9.67 7.86 -19.98
CA GLN A 118 -11.06 7.52 -19.67
C GLN A 118 -11.17 6.14 -19.01
N GLN A 119 -10.45 5.14 -19.53
CA GLN A 119 -10.40 3.81 -18.92
C GLN A 119 -9.86 3.87 -17.47
N GLY A 120 -8.83 4.67 -17.23
CA GLY A 120 -8.30 4.90 -15.88
C GLY A 120 -9.33 5.53 -14.95
N LEU A 121 -10.05 6.56 -15.43
CA LEU A 121 -11.12 7.22 -14.66
C LEU A 121 -12.28 6.27 -14.34
N GLU A 122 -12.68 5.40 -15.26
CA GLU A 122 -13.73 4.40 -15.03
C GLU A 122 -13.33 3.40 -13.94
N GLN A 123 -12.08 2.93 -13.96
CA GLN A 123 -11.53 2.07 -12.92
C GLN A 123 -11.49 2.79 -11.56
N LEU A 124 -11.03 4.04 -11.54
CA LEU A 124 -11.03 4.87 -10.32
C LEU A 124 -12.45 5.14 -9.80
N GLY A 125 -13.45 5.21 -10.70
CA GLY A 125 -14.86 5.27 -10.33
C GLY A 125 -15.31 4.02 -9.57
N GLN A 126 -14.99 2.83 -10.08
CA GLN A 126 -15.29 1.56 -9.38
C GLN A 126 -14.57 1.46 -8.04
N TRP A 127 -13.33 1.96 -7.96
CA TRP A 127 -12.63 2.09 -6.69
C TRP A 127 -13.36 3.02 -5.72
N ALA A 128 -13.79 4.20 -6.18
CA ALA A 128 -14.49 5.18 -5.34
C ALA A 128 -15.81 4.63 -4.79
N GLU A 129 -16.57 3.89 -5.59
CA GLU A 129 -17.79 3.21 -5.15
C GLU A 129 -17.50 2.23 -4.02
N PHE A 130 -16.55 1.30 -4.23
CA PHE A 130 -16.15 0.33 -3.20
C PHE A 130 -15.63 1.03 -1.94
N TRP A 131 -14.70 1.97 -2.10
CA TRP A 131 -14.06 2.66 -0.98
C TRP A 131 -15.08 3.46 -0.18
N SER A 132 -15.99 4.19 -0.82
CA SER A 132 -17.02 4.97 -0.10
C SER A 132 -17.94 4.10 0.77
N ALA A 133 -18.24 2.87 0.32
CA ALA A 133 -19.09 1.94 1.06
C ALA A 133 -18.35 1.29 2.25
N GLU A 134 -17.08 0.94 2.09
CA GLU A 134 -16.36 0.08 3.03
C GLU A 134 -15.30 0.82 3.88
N GLN A 135 -14.95 2.06 3.54
CA GLN A 135 -13.85 2.82 4.14
C GLN A 135 -13.98 2.91 5.68
N SER A 136 -15.18 3.15 6.21
CA SER A 136 -15.36 3.26 7.66
C SER A 136 -15.02 1.96 8.39
N ALA A 137 -15.45 0.81 7.87
CA ALA A 137 -15.16 -0.50 8.45
C ALA A 137 -13.67 -0.84 8.33
N ILE A 138 -13.05 -0.56 7.19
CA ILE A 138 -11.62 -0.77 6.95
C ILE A 138 -10.78 0.10 7.90
N LYS A 139 -11.12 1.40 8.03
CA LYS A 139 -10.43 2.32 8.95
C LYS A 139 -10.55 1.91 10.42
N ALA A 140 -11.71 1.41 10.85
CA ALA A 140 -11.87 0.89 12.20
C ALA A 140 -10.90 -0.29 12.47
N LYS A 141 -10.74 -1.21 11.51
CA LYS A 141 -9.80 -2.32 11.63
C LYS A 141 -8.33 -1.88 11.61
N LEU A 142 -8.01 -0.87 10.80
CA LEU A 142 -6.68 -0.25 10.78
C LEU A 142 -6.30 0.36 12.15
N GLN A 143 -7.28 0.85 12.92
CA GLN A 143 -7.05 1.42 14.25
C GLN A 143 -6.99 0.38 15.37
N SER A 144 -7.55 -0.82 15.16
CA SER A 144 -7.61 -1.88 16.17
C SER A 144 -6.44 -2.87 16.12
N GLN A 145 -5.64 -2.84 15.05
CA GLN A 145 -4.39 -3.61 14.94
C GLN A 145 -3.22 -2.84 15.51
#